data_AF-A0A9J6DSI9-F1
#
_entry.id   AF-A0A9J6DSI9-F1
#
_cell.length_a   1.000
_cell.length_b   1.000
_cell.length_c   1.000
_cell.angle_alpha   90.00
_cell.angle_beta   90.00
_cell.angle_gamma   90.00
#
_symmetry.space_group_name_H-M   'P 1'
#
loop_
_entity.id
_entity.type
_entity.pdbx_description
1 polymer ?
#
loop_
_entity_poly.entity_id
_entity_poly.type
_entity_poly.pdbx_seq_one_letter_code
_entity_poly.pdbx_strand_id
1 'polypeptide(L)'
;MGLLPLEFTDCLTDSPYFRENLHAHENELDRTSQAIKGIIKEVKDLLNAARNLSRAQRNLANSFINFRLECIGNSQTDDEIVIAGSLKEFGRLLMTIEDERDRMLENAHKTFIEPIERFRKEHIGEAKERKKKFDKETARYCQSLERYLGLSVKKGDAHQKEASCPTSRYRGD
;
A
#
# COMPACT_ATOMS: atom_id res chain seq x y z
N MET A 1 -0.81 -10.74 20.77
CA MET A 1 -1.00 -9.54 21.62
C MET A 1 -0.58 -8.32 20.82
N GLY A 2 -1.23 -7.17 21.03
CA GLY A 2 -0.88 -5.92 20.33
C GLY A 2 0.40 -5.26 20.88
N LEU A 3 0.88 -4.23 20.18
CA LEU A 3 2.00 -3.41 20.63
C LEU A 3 1.59 -2.55 21.83
N LEU A 4 2.50 -2.35 22.77
CA LEU A 4 2.27 -1.47 23.92
C LEU A 4 2.29 -0.01 23.46
N PRO A 5 1.48 0.88 24.05
CA PRO A 5 1.49 2.30 23.71
C PRO A 5 2.88 2.93 23.94
N LEU A 6 3.17 3.98 23.17
CA LEU A 6 4.37 4.81 23.33
C LEU A 6 3.98 6.07 24.09
N GLU A 7 4.48 6.24 25.30
CA GLU A 7 4.21 7.41 26.13
C GLU A 7 5.25 8.50 25.88
N PHE A 8 4.81 9.74 25.70
CA PHE A 8 5.72 10.87 25.45
C PHE A 8 6.65 11.17 26.63
N THR A 9 6.23 10.85 27.86
CA THR A 9 7.05 11.00 29.06
C THR A 9 8.27 10.09 29.04
N ASP A 10 8.14 8.89 28.46
CA ASP A 10 9.20 7.90 28.43
C ASP A 10 10.34 8.31 27.49
N CYS A 11 10.02 9.14 26.48
CA CYS A 11 10.99 9.75 25.57
C CYS A 11 12.06 10.56 26.32
N LEU A 12 11.72 11.17 27.46
CA LEU A 12 12.67 11.98 28.25
C LEU A 12 13.76 11.12 28.90
N THR A 13 13.38 9.91 29.32
CA THR A 13 14.31 8.96 29.95
C THR A 13 15.15 8.20 28.93
N ASP A 14 14.65 8.12 27.70
CA ASP A 14 15.26 7.37 26.59
C ASP A 14 15.71 5.96 26.98
N SER A 15 14.88 5.26 27.77
CA SER A 15 15.25 3.97 28.36
C SER A 15 15.42 2.89 27.28
N PRO A 16 16.27 1.87 27.50
CA PRO A 16 16.39 0.73 26.59
C PRO A 16 15.06 0.02 26.32
N TYR A 17 14.19 -0.06 27.34
CA TYR A 17 12.86 -0.64 27.21
C TYR A 17 11.95 0.18 26.28
N PHE A 18 11.96 1.52 26.44
CA PHE A 18 11.22 2.41 25.53
C PHE A 18 11.72 2.27 24.09
N ARG A 19 13.05 2.21 23.88
CA ARG A 19 13.67 2.00 22.57
C ARG A 19 13.26 0.67 21.95
N GLU A 20 13.22 -0.41 22.72
CA GLU A 20 12.76 -1.72 22.24
C GLU A 20 11.29 -1.67 21.80
N ASN A 21 10.41 -1.05 22.60
CA ASN A 21 9.01 -0.88 22.23
C ASN A 21 8.87 -0.01 20.96
N LEU A 22 9.60 1.11 20.87
CA LEU A 22 9.62 1.96 19.67
C LEU A 22 10.05 1.18 18.43
N HIS A 23 11.12 0.38 18.52
CA HIS A 23 11.56 -0.48 17.43
C HIS A 23 10.52 -1.54 17.02
N ALA A 24 9.74 -2.06 17.97
CA ALA A 24 8.65 -2.96 17.65
C ALA A 24 7.57 -2.27 16.78
N HIS A 25 7.21 -1.03 17.09
CA HIS A 25 6.31 -0.21 16.25
C HIS A 25 6.88 0.08 14.87
N GLU A 26 8.16 0.44 14.79
CA GLU A 26 8.83 0.69 13.51
C GLU A 26 8.86 -0.55 12.61
N ASN A 27 9.14 -1.71 13.19
CA ASN A 27 9.14 -2.98 12.48
C ASN A 27 7.74 -3.33 11.98
N GLU A 28 6.71 -3.12 12.79
CA GLU A 28 5.33 -3.38 12.39
C GLU A 28 4.86 -2.43 11.29
N LEU A 29 5.28 -1.17 11.34
CA LEU A 29 5.05 -0.18 10.28
C LEU A 29 5.67 -0.64 8.94
N ASP A 30 6.91 -1.15 8.98
CA ASP A 30 7.59 -1.68 7.80
C ASP A 30 6.90 -2.92 7.22
N ARG A 31 6.51 -3.87 8.08
CA ARG A 31 5.73 -5.05 7.68
C ARG A 31 4.40 -4.65 7.04
N THR A 32 3.67 -3.73 7.68
CA THR A 32 2.40 -3.21 7.17
C THR A 32 2.59 -2.54 5.81
N SER A 33 3.64 -1.74 5.63
CA SER A 33 3.95 -1.10 4.34
C SER A 33 4.21 -2.12 3.23
N GLN A 34 4.91 -3.21 3.53
CA GLN A 34 5.19 -4.29 2.58
C GLN A 34 3.92 -5.09 2.27
N ALA A 35 3.12 -5.43 3.28
CA ALA A 35 1.85 -6.12 3.11
C ALA A 35 0.89 -5.33 2.21
N ILE A 36 0.72 -4.02 2.46
CA ILE A 36 -0.10 -3.15 1.61
C ILE A 36 0.43 -3.12 0.18
N LYS A 37 1.76 -3.06 -0.02
CA LYS A 37 2.35 -3.12 -1.37
C LYS A 37 2.01 -4.43 -2.09
N GLY A 38 2.03 -5.55 -1.35
CA GLY A 38 1.65 -6.88 -1.85
C GLY A 38 0.18 -6.90 -2.27
N ILE A 39 -0.72 -6.46 -1.40
CA ILE A 39 -2.17 -6.39 -1.68
C ILE A 39 -2.45 -5.53 -2.91
N ILE A 40 -1.83 -4.36 -3.03
CA ILE A 40 -1.99 -3.50 -4.22
C ILE A 40 -1.57 -4.23 -5.49
N LYS A 41 -0.46 -4.99 -5.45
CA LYS A 41 0.02 -5.77 -6.58
C LYS A 41 -0.99 -6.86 -6.96
N GLU A 42 -1.41 -7.66 -5.98
CA GLU A 42 -2.38 -8.75 -6.19
C GLU A 42 -3.70 -8.24 -6.76
N VAL A 43 -4.20 -7.10 -6.27
CA VAL A 43 -5.41 -6.47 -6.82
C VAL A 43 -5.19 -5.99 -8.25
N LYS A 44 -4.04 -5.38 -8.58
CA LYS A 44 -3.72 -5.01 -9.97
C LYS A 44 -3.67 -6.24 -10.89
N ASP A 45 -3.10 -7.34 -10.43
CA ASP A 45 -3.03 -8.60 -11.17
C ASP A 45 -4.44 -9.19 -11.38
N LEU A 46 -5.29 -9.18 -10.36
CA LEU A 46 -6.70 -9.58 -10.44
C LEU A 46 -7.48 -8.74 -11.45
N LEU A 47 -7.34 -7.41 -11.41
CA LEU A 47 -8.02 -6.53 -12.36
C LEU A 47 -7.59 -6.82 -13.82
N ASN A 48 -6.32 -7.14 -14.03
CA ASN A 48 -5.83 -7.53 -15.36
C ASN A 48 -6.40 -8.88 -15.81
N ALA A 49 -6.47 -9.88 -14.92
CA ALA A 49 -7.11 -11.15 -15.22
C ALA A 49 -8.59 -10.98 -15.56
N ALA A 50 -9.32 -10.14 -14.80
CA ALA A 50 -10.72 -9.83 -15.06
C ALA A 50 -10.94 -9.16 -16.44
N ARG A 51 -10.04 -8.27 -16.86
CA ARG A 51 -10.08 -7.68 -18.22
C ARG A 51 -9.89 -8.74 -19.31
N ASN A 52 -8.99 -9.70 -19.11
CA ASN A 52 -8.77 -10.78 -20.07
C ASN A 52 -9.99 -11.70 -20.15
N LEU A 53 -10.59 -12.05 -19.00
CA LEU A 53 -11.86 -12.78 -18.95
C LEU A 53 -12.96 -12.02 -19.71
N SER A 54 -13.08 -10.72 -19.46
CA SER A 54 -14.09 -9.90 -20.14
C SER A 54 -13.93 -9.91 -21.65
N ARG A 55 -12.70 -9.79 -22.16
CA ARG A 55 -12.41 -9.92 -23.60
C ARG A 55 -12.84 -11.28 -24.16
N ALA A 56 -12.53 -12.36 -23.46
CA ALA A 56 -12.95 -13.70 -23.88
C ALA A 56 -14.47 -13.86 -23.89
N GLN A 57 -15.17 -13.34 -22.87
CA GLN A 57 -16.63 -13.38 -22.79
C GLN A 57 -17.29 -12.53 -23.87
N ARG A 58 -16.74 -11.36 -24.20
CA ARG A 58 -17.23 -10.54 -25.33
C ARG A 58 -17.02 -11.22 -26.68
N ASN A 59 -15.89 -11.89 -26.88
CA ASN A 59 -15.67 -12.66 -28.11
C ASN A 59 -16.71 -13.79 -28.24
N LEU A 60 -16.96 -14.52 -27.16
CA LEU A 60 -18.00 -15.57 -27.13
C LEU A 60 -19.39 -14.99 -27.37
N ALA A 61 -19.72 -13.86 -26.74
CA ALA A 61 -20.99 -13.15 -26.96
C ALA A 61 -21.17 -12.77 -28.43
N ASN A 62 -20.12 -12.25 -29.06
CA ASN A 62 -20.13 -11.94 -30.49
C ASN A 62 -20.33 -13.18 -31.36
N SER A 63 -19.74 -14.32 -31.00
CA SER A 63 -20.00 -15.58 -31.70
C SER A 63 -21.48 -15.98 -31.59
N PHE A 64 -22.10 -15.85 -30.42
CA PHE A 64 -23.53 -16.13 -30.26
C PHE A 64 -24.44 -15.16 -31.02
N ILE A 65 -24.14 -13.86 -30.98
CA ILE A 65 -24.92 -12.82 -31.66
C ILE A 65 -24.90 -13.01 -33.18
N ASN A 66 -23.75 -13.44 -33.72
CA ASN A 66 -23.55 -13.62 -35.15
C ASN A 66 -23.78 -15.06 -35.63
N PHE A 67 -24.11 -15.98 -34.72
CA PHE A 67 -24.38 -17.36 -35.07
C PHE A 67 -25.58 -17.44 -36.02
N ARG A 68 -25.44 -18.23 -37.09
CA ARG A 68 -26.49 -18.52 -38.05
C ARG A 68 -26.43 -20.01 -38.38
N LEU A 69 -27.58 -20.65 -38.41
CA LEU A 69 -27.71 -21.99 -38.97
C LEU A 69 -27.73 -21.88 -40.49
N GLU A 70 -26.85 -22.61 -41.16
CA GLU A 70 -26.90 -22.74 -42.62
C GLU A 70 -28.05 -23.67 -42.98
N CYS A 71 -29.06 -23.14 -43.66
CA CYS A 71 -30.25 -23.90 -44.03
C CYS A 71 -30.03 -24.61 -45.36
N ILE A 72 -30.55 -25.84 -45.48
CA ILE A 72 -30.57 -26.58 -46.75
C ILE A 72 -31.80 -26.12 -47.55
N GLY A 73 -31.57 -25.48 -48.69
CA GLY A 73 -32.63 -24.92 -49.55
C GLY A 73 -32.82 -23.41 -49.36
N ASN A 74 -34.04 -22.91 -49.51
CA ASN A 74 -34.32 -21.47 -49.64
C ASN A 74 -34.95 -20.82 -48.39
N SER A 75 -35.16 -21.57 -47.30
CA SER A 75 -35.86 -21.11 -46.11
C SER A 75 -35.34 -21.79 -44.84
N GLN A 76 -35.34 -21.06 -43.72
CA GLN A 76 -35.09 -21.63 -42.40
C GLN A 76 -36.34 -22.29 -41.84
N THR A 77 -36.17 -23.32 -41.02
CA THR A 77 -37.23 -23.90 -40.19
C THR A 77 -37.52 -23.00 -38.98
N ASP A 78 -38.71 -23.17 -38.39
CA ASP A 78 -39.09 -22.43 -37.19
C ASP A 78 -38.12 -22.67 -36.02
N ASP A 79 -37.65 -23.91 -35.84
CA ASP A 79 -36.68 -24.27 -34.81
C ASP A 79 -35.33 -23.57 -35.02
N GLU A 80 -34.84 -23.49 -36.26
CA GLU A 80 -33.58 -22.80 -36.57
C GLU A 80 -33.67 -21.30 -36.26
N ILE A 81 -34.81 -20.68 -36.55
CA ILE A 81 -35.08 -19.28 -36.21
C ILE A 81 -35.08 -19.08 -34.70
N VAL A 82 -35.77 -19.95 -33.96
CA VAL A 82 -35.86 -19.89 -32.49
C VAL A 82 -34.51 -20.10 -31.83
N ILE A 83 -33.71 -21.08 -32.29
CA ILE A 83 -32.36 -21.36 -31.77
C ILE A 83 -31.44 -20.17 -32.01
N ALA A 84 -31.37 -19.66 -33.25
CA ALA A 84 -30.52 -18.51 -33.57
C ALA A 84 -30.94 -17.26 -32.78
N GLY A 85 -32.25 -17.03 -32.63
CA GLY A 85 -32.78 -15.96 -31.79
C GLY A 85 -32.37 -16.09 -30.33
N SER A 86 -32.47 -17.29 -29.76
CA SER A 86 -32.11 -17.56 -28.36
C SER A 86 -30.62 -17.32 -28.08
N LEU A 87 -29.74 -17.78 -28.97
CA LEU A 87 -28.30 -17.52 -28.88
C LEU A 87 -28.00 -16.02 -28.99
N LYS A 88 -28.67 -15.31 -29.90
CA LYS A 88 -28.51 -13.87 -30.03
C LYS A 88 -28.88 -13.11 -28.76
N GLU A 89 -29.99 -13.46 -28.13
CA GLU A 89 -30.38 -12.84 -26.85
C GLU A 89 -29.42 -13.21 -25.71
N PHE A 90 -28.95 -14.45 -25.66
CA PHE A 90 -27.94 -14.86 -24.68
C PHE A 90 -26.63 -14.07 -24.83
N GLY A 91 -26.16 -13.89 -26.07
CA GLY A 91 -24.99 -13.06 -26.36
C GLY A 91 -25.19 -11.60 -25.96
N ARG A 92 -26.39 -11.01 -26.17
CA ARG A 92 -26.71 -9.65 -25.73
C ARG A 92 -26.66 -9.51 -24.20
N LEU A 93 -27.24 -10.48 -23.47
CA LEU A 93 -27.17 -10.50 -22.01
C LEU A 93 -25.71 -10.58 -21.52
N LEU A 94 -24.89 -11.42 -22.17
CA LEU A 94 -23.48 -11.53 -21.82
C LEU A 94 -22.73 -10.21 -22.05
N MET A 95 -23.01 -9.49 -23.14
CA MET A 95 -22.44 -8.16 -23.37
C MET A 95 -22.81 -7.17 -22.25
N THR A 96 -24.07 -7.14 -21.82
CA THR A 96 -24.52 -6.27 -20.72
C THR A 96 -23.81 -6.58 -19.41
N ILE A 97 -23.61 -7.86 -19.09
CA ILE A 97 -22.85 -8.28 -17.90
C ILE A 97 -21.41 -7.75 -17.97
N GLU A 98 -20.78 -7.82 -19.14
CA GLU A 98 -19.41 -7.35 -19.32
C GLU A 98 -19.29 -5.82 -19.24
N ASP A 99 -20.30 -5.07 -19.68
CA ASP A 99 -20.33 -3.62 -19.54
C ASP A 99 -20.40 -3.17 -18.08
N GLU A 100 -21.22 -3.85 -17.26
CA GLU A 100 -21.25 -3.58 -15.81
C GLU A 100 -19.95 -4.02 -15.13
N ARG A 101 -19.31 -5.09 -15.60
CA ARG A 101 -17.99 -5.49 -15.09
C ARG A 101 -16.95 -4.42 -15.39
N ASP A 102 -16.90 -3.87 -16.59
CA ASP A 102 -15.95 -2.81 -16.92
C ASP A 102 -16.12 -1.59 -16.03
N ARG A 103 -17.35 -1.15 -15.79
CA ARG A 103 -17.64 -0.06 -14.84
C ARG A 103 -17.12 -0.37 -13.45
N MET A 104 -17.32 -1.60 -12.96
CA MET A 104 -16.80 -2.03 -11.66
C MET A 104 -15.25 -2.00 -11.63
N LEU A 105 -14.60 -2.51 -12.68
CA LEU A 105 -13.13 -2.57 -12.77
C LEU A 105 -12.50 -1.18 -12.88
N GLU A 106 -13.12 -0.25 -13.60
CA GLU A 106 -12.69 1.15 -13.68
C GLU A 106 -12.79 1.85 -12.32
N ASN A 107 -13.86 1.58 -11.58
CA ASN A 107 -14.07 2.16 -10.26
C ASN A 107 -13.07 1.63 -9.22
N ALA A 108 -12.69 0.34 -9.30
CA ALA A 108 -11.78 -0.29 -8.34
C ALA A 108 -10.43 0.44 -8.20
N HIS A 109 -9.94 1.08 -9.26
CA HIS A 109 -8.70 1.86 -9.16
C HIS A 109 -8.86 3.07 -8.23
N LYS A 110 -9.93 3.85 -8.43
CA LYS A 110 -10.20 5.07 -7.67
C LYS A 110 -10.68 4.80 -6.25
N THR A 111 -11.50 3.75 -6.06
CA THR A 111 -12.14 3.48 -4.77
C THR A 111 -11.28 2.63 -3.83
N PHE A 112 -10.36 1.83 -4.37
CA PHE A 112 -9.54 0.91 -3.57
C PHE A 112 -8.04 1.13 -3.72
N ILE A 113 -7.51 1.08 -4.95
CA ILE A 113 -6.05 1.14 -5.17
C ILE A 113 -5.49 2.49 -4.74
N GLU A 114 -6.08 3.59 -5.21
CA GLU A 114 -5.57 4.93 -4.96
C GLU A 114 -5.58 5.30 -3.47
N PRO A 115 -6.67 5.11 -2.70
CA PRO A 115 -6.70 5.44 -1.27
C PRO A 115 -5.66 4.67 -0.45
N ILE A 116 -5.51 3.36 -0.70
CA ILE A 116 -4.58 2.52 0.07
C ILE A 116 -3.13 2.77 -0.33
N GLU A 117 -2.87 3.05 -1.61
CA GLU A 117 -1.54 3.44 -2.10
C GLU A 117 -1.13 4.80 -1.54
N ARG A 118 -2.06 5.76 -1.49
CA ARG A 118 -1.90 7.07 -0.86
C ARG A 118 -1.59 6.93 0.63
N PHE A 119 -2.40 6.16 1.37
CA PHE A 119 -2.17 5.92 2.80
C PHE A 119 -0.76 5.34 3.07
N ARG A 120 -0.35 4.36 2.25
CA ARG A 120 0.99 3.77 2.36
C ARG A 120 2.12 4.77 2.09
N LYS A 121 1.96 5.68 1.13
CA LYS A 121 3.00 6.65 0.78
C LYS A 121 3.05 7.83 1.75
N GLU A 122 1.89 8.39 2.07
CA GLU A 122 1.79 9.60 2.88
C GLU A 122 1.92 9.27 4.36
N HIS A 123 1.05 8.44 4.93
CA HIS A 123 1.09 8.19 6.37
C HIS A 123 2.25 7.31 6.80
N ILE A 124 2.42 6.14 6.16
CA ILE A 124 3.53 5.23 6.51
C ILE A 124 4.88 5.79 6.03
N GLY A 125 4.93 6.30 4.81
CA GLY A 125 6.16 6.87 4.25
C GLY A 125 6.67 8.07 5.05
N GLU A 126 5.81 9.00 5.46
CA GLU A 126 6.23 10.11 6.31
C GLU A 126 6.74 9.67 7.68
N ALA A 127 6.09 8.69 8.31
CA ALA A 127 6.56 8.16 9.60
C ALA A 127 7.97 7.57 9.47
N LYS A 128 8.27 6.87 8.37
CA LYS A 128 9.62 6.37 8.07
C LYS A 128 10.63 7.50 7.84
N GLU A 129 10.23 8.59 7.19
CA GLU A 129 11.11 9.76 7.03
C GLU A 129 11.35 10.49 8.36
N ARG A 130 10.34 10.57 9.23
CA ARG A 130 10.49 11.10 10.61
C ARG A 130 11.47 10.25 11.41
N LYS A 131 11.38 8.92 11.32
CA LYS A 131 12.37 8.00 11.91
C LYS A 131 13.79 8.29 11.43
N LYS A 132 14.03 8.39 10.11
CA LYS A 132 15.37 8.69 9.57
C LYS A 132 15.95 9.99 10.12
N LYS A 133 15.12 11.02 10.28
CA LYS A 133 15.53 12.30 10.89
C LYS A 133 15.89 12.10 12.37
N PHE A 134 15.06 11.37 13.11
CA PHE A 134 15.32 11.03 14.51
C PHE A 134 16.61 10.24 14.70
N ASP A 135 16.88 9.23 13.87
CA ASP A 135 18.11 8.44 13.91
C ASP A 135 19.35 9.32 13.67
N LYS A 136 19.25 10.27 12.74
CA LYS A 136 20.33 11.23 12.44
C LYS A 136 20.62 12.17 13.61
N GLU A 137 19.59 12.69 14.27
CA GLU A 137 19.76 13.53 15.45
C GLU A 137 20.26 12.73 16.66
N THR A 138 19.78 11.49 16.84
CA THR A 138 20.29 10.56 17.86
C THR A 138 21.79 10.32 17.67
N ALA A 139 22.23 10.02 16.44
CA ALA A 139 23.65 9.80 16.16
C ALA A 139 24.52 11.04 16.45
N ARG A 140 24.02 12.24 16.11
CA ARG A 140 24.69 13.52 16.43
C ARG A 140 24.78 13.75 17.93
N TYR A 141 23.70 13.46 18.66
CA TYR A 141 23.65 13.58 20.11
C TYR A 141 24.66 12.64 20.79
N CYS A 142 24.67 11.36 20.43
CA CYS A 142 25.62 10.38 20.95
C CYS A 142 27.07 10.80 20.67
N GLN A 143 27.37 11.26 19.44
CA GLN A 143 28.70 11.75 19.10
C GLN A 143 29.12 12.98 19.93
N SER A 144 28.18 13.89 20.24
CA SER A 144 28.43 15.04 21.11
C SER A 144 28.76 14.61 22.54
N LEU A 145 28.01 13.65 23.09
CA LEU A 145 28.25 13.08 24.42
C LEU A 145 29.62 12.39 24.52
N GLU A 146 30.00 11.60 23.53
CA GLU A 146 31.33 10.96 23.49
C GLU A 146 32.46 11.99 23.53
N ARG A 147 32.33 13.11 22.78
CA ARG A 147 33.30 14.20 22.81
C ARG A 147 33.36 14.88 24.18
N TYR A 148 32.20 15.15 24.78
CA TYR A 148 32.12 15.77 26.12
C TYR A 148 32.81 14.90 27.18
N LEU A 149 32.49 13.59 27.21
CA LEU A 149 33.11 12.64 28.13
C LEU A 149 34.63 12.53 27.90
N GLY A 150 35.07 12.52 26.64
CA GLY A 150 36.50 12.51 26.30
C GLY A 150 37.27 13.76 26.75
N LEU A 151 36.60 14.91 26.89
CA LEU A 151 37.18 16.16 27.42
C LEU A 151 37.23 16.15 28.96
N SER A 152 36.19 15.61 29.62
CA SER A 152 36.11 15.49 31.08
C SER A 152 37.23 14.62 31.66
N VAL A 153 37.64 13.57 30.94
CA VAL A 153 38.72 12.66 31.36
C VAL A 153 40.12 13.29 31.18
N LYS A 154 40.25 14.35 30.37
CA LYS A 154 41.56 14.91 29.97
C LYS A 154 41.96 16.23 30.64
N LYS A 155 41.06 17.03 31.25
CA LYS A 155 41.42 18.32 31.88
C LYS A 155 40.49 18.71 33.05
N GLY A 156 41.11 19.19 34.15
CA GLY A 156 40.42 19.77 35.31
C GLY A 156 39.63 21.05 34.98
N ASP A 157 38.44 21.11 35.57
CA ASP A 157 37.36 22.12 35.71
C ASP A 157 37.29 23.41 34.87
N ALA A 158 38.38 23.98 34.35
CA ALA A 158 38.35 25.33 33.75
C ALA A 158 37.69 25.40 32.36
N HIS A 159 37.57 24.30 31.61
CA HIS A 159 36.98 24.27 30.25
C HIS A 159 35.60 23.58 30.17
N GLN A 160 35.01 23.15 31.30
CA GLN A 160 33.73 22.43 31.28
C GLN A 160 32.53 23.32 30.89
N LYS A 161 32.61 24.65 31.07
CA LYS A 161 31.50 25.59 30.83
C LYS A 161 31.15 25.81 29.36
N GLU A 162 32.09 25.65 28.42
CA GLU A 162 31.79 25.79 26.98
C GLU A 162 31.22 24.49 26.39
N ALA A 163 31.58 23.33 26.94
CA ALA A 163 31.19 22.03 26.43
C ALA A 163 29.80 21.57 26.90
N SER A 164 29.23 22.19 27.94
CA SER A 164 27.86 21.93 28.43
C SER A 164 26.77 22.60 27.57
N CYS A 165 27.09 23.67 26.85
CA CYS A 165 26.15 24.43 26.01
C CYS A 165 25.65 23.67 24.75
N PRO A 166 26.48 22.89 24.03
CA PRO A 166 26.00 22.03 22.93
C PRO A 166 25.07 20.93 23.42
N THR A 167 25.36 20.29 24.55
CA THR A 167 24.57 19.18 25.10
C THR A 167 23.18 19.58 25.59
N SER A 168 22.99 20.78 26.15
CA SER A 168 21.64 21.26 26.53
C SER A 168 20.78 21.57 25.29
N ARG A 169 21.38 22.16 24.25
CA ARG A 169 20.67 22.44 22.97
C ARG A 169 20.08 21.20 22.30
N TYR A 170 20.70 20.04 22.46
CA TYR A 170 20.19 18.79 21.90
C TYR A 170 19.16 18.08 22.80
N ARG A 171 19.07 18.45 24.09
CA ARG A 171 18.05 17.95 25.03
C ARG A 171 16.77 18.80 25.06
N GLY A 172 16.83 20.05 24.59
CA GLY A 172 15.70 20.98 24.67
C GLY A 172 15.53 21.63 26.04
N ASP A 173 16.59 21.60 26.86
CA ASP A 173 16.70 22.27 28.17
C ASP A 173 17.41 23.64 28.04
#